data_AF-A0A495X613-F1
#
_entry.id   AF-A0A495X613-F1
#
_cell.length_a   1.000
_cell.length_b   1.000
_cell.length_c   1.000
_cell.angle_alpha   90.00
_cell.angle_beta   90.00
_cell.angle_gamma   90.00
#
_symmetry.space_group_name_H-M   'P 1'
#
loop_
_entity.id
_entity.type
_entity.pdbx_description
1 polymer ?
#
loop_
_entity_poly.entity_id
_entity_poly.type
_entity_poly.pdbx_seq_one_letter_code
_entity_poly.pdbx_strand_id
1 'polypeptide(L)'
;MNGVVSVRLAPEWGTDPLWVRRDGDPIPANYAADRLGREFGVPAGLVAAIDAWDDEFQGVYDPDDPADSGFPDEAATVAWHERGERLAEQLAEVLQVRTEFHTARGDSVFGG
;
A
#
# COMPACT_ATOMS: atom_id res chain seq x y z
N MET A 1 8.78 -14.76 -15.16
CA MET A 1 8.78 -13.34 -14.76
C MET A 1 7.33 -12.92 -14.64
N ASN A 2 6.95 -12.37 -13.49
CA ASN A 2 5.58 -11.95 -13.11
C ASN A 2 5.10 -10.68 -13.83
N GLY A 3 5.93 -10.05 -14.68
CA GLY A 3 5.56 -8.91 -15.53
C GLY A 3 5.34 -7.59 -14.79
N VAL A 4 5.49 -7.59 -13.45
CA VAL A 4 5.49 -6.38 -12.62
C VAL A 4 6.85 -5.71 -12.73
N VAL A 5 6.86 -4.39 -12.89
CA VAL A 5 8.07 -3.55 -12.98
C VAL A 5 8.29 -2.79 -11.67
N SER A 6 7.22 -2.27 -11.08
CA SER A 6 7.28 -1.57 -9.80
C SER A 6 5.92 -1.55 -9.11
N VAL A 7 5.93 -1.44 -7.79
CA VAL A 7 4.74 -1.26 -6.95
C VAL A 7 4.89 0.03 -6.16
N ARG A 8 3.78 0.74 -5.92
CA ARG A 8 3.70 1.79 -4.91
C ARG A 8 2.56 1.46 -3.97
N LEU A 9 2.85 1.37 -2.68
CA LEU A 9 1.88 1.28 -1.59
C LEU A 9 1.61 2.71 -1.10
N ALA A 10 0.44 3.24 -1.44
CA ALA A 10 0.02 4.60 -1.12
C ALA A 10 -1.49 4.57 -0.81
N PRO A 11 -1.90 4.77 0.45
CA PRO A 11 -3.29 4.76 0.82
C PRO A 11 -3.93 6.07 0.37
N GLU A 12 -5.12 6.00 -0.23
CA GLU A 12 -5.91 7.19 -0.57
C GLU A 12 -7.38 6.94 -0.26
N TRP A 13 -8.14 8.01 0.00
CA TRP A 13 -9.54 7.89 0.39
C TRP A 13 -10.37 7.25 -0.72
N GLY A 14 -11.07 6.16 -0.39
CA GLY A 14 -12.02 5.51 -1.30
C GLY A 14 -11.40 4.82 -2.51
N THR A 15 -10.11 4.50 -2.48
CA THR A 15 -9.40 3.74 -3.53
C THR A 15 -8.52 2.66 -2.89
N ASP A 16 -8.16 1.64 -3.67
CA ASP A 16 -7.26 0.60 -3.18
C ASP A 16 -5.83 1.16 -2.94
N PRO A 17 -5.04 0.59 -2.02
CA PRO A 17 -3.77 1.19 -1.59
C PRO A 17 -2.59 0.93 -2.55
N LEU A 18 -2.75 0.13 -3.61
CA LEU A 18 -1.63 -0.26 -4.47
C LEU A 18 -1.72 0.34 -5.87
N TRP A 19 -0.56 0.77 -6.36
CA TRP A 19 -0.34 1.22 -7.73
C TRP A 19 0.73 0.36 -8.37
N VAL A 20 0.34 -0.47 -9.35
CA VAL A 20 1.20 -1.49 -9.95
C VAL A 20 1.51 -1.11 -11.39
N ARG A 21 2.80 -0.97 -11.71
CA ARG A 21 3.25 -0.80 -13.10
C ARG A 21 3.68 -2.15 -13.65
N ARG A 22 3.07 -2.59 -14.74
CA ARG A 22 3.50 -3.79 -15.47
C ARG A 22 4.36 -3.39 -16.68
N ASP A 23 5.07 -4.36 -17.22
CA ASP A 23 5.83 -4.16 -18.45
C ASP A 23 4.90 -3.78 -19.61
N GLY A 24 5.26 -2.73 -20.34
CA GLY A 24 4.44 -2.16 -21.41
C GLY A 24 3.30 -1.23 -20.98
N ASP A 25 2.96 -1.15 -19.68
CA ASP A 25 1.94 -0.21 -19.22
C ASP A 25 2.46 1.24 -19.24
N PRO A 26 1.70 2.20 -19.79
CA PRO A 26 2.12 3.60 -19.85
C PRO A 26 2.12 4.28 -18.46
N ILE A 27 1.28 3.81 -17.54
CA ILE A 27 1.12 4.32 -16.17
C ILE A 27 0.80 3.17 -15.19
N PRO A 28 1.09 3.31 -13.89
CA PRO A 28 0.63 2.35 -12.88
C PRO A 28 -0.90 2.28 -12.81
N ALA A 29 -1.45 1.09 -12.63
CA ALA A 29 -2.87 0.86 -12.40
C ALA A 29 -3.16 0.64 -10.91
N ASN A 30 -4.35 1.01 -10.45
CA ASN A 30 -4.81 0.79 -9.08
C ASN A 30 -5.19 -0.69 -8.86
N TYR A 31 -4.77 -1.27 -7.74
CA TYR A 31 -4.96 -2.68 -7.39
C TYR A 31 -5.38 -2.83 -5.93
N ALA A 32 -6.44 -3.59 -5.70
CA ALA A 32 -6.67 -4.26 -4.42
C ALA A 32 -5.56 -5.27 -4.12
N ALA A 33 -5.26 -5.51 -2.83
CA ALA A 33 -4.22 -6.46 -2.44
C ALA A 33 -4.57 -7.89 -2.87
N ASP A 34 -5.85 -8.25 -2.82
CA ASP A 34 -6.33 -9.57 -3.24
C ASP A 34 -6.03 -9.83 -4.72
N ARG A 35 -6.18 -8.81 -5.58
CA ARG A 35 -5.87 -8.89 -7.00
C ARG A 35 -4.37 -9.07 -7.21
N LEU A 36 -3.55 -8.30 -6.48
CA LEU A 36 -2.09 -8.44 -6.52
C LEU A 36 -1.66 -9.87 -6.15
N GLY A 37 -2.25 -10.44 -5.10
CA GLY A 37 -2.03 -11.83 -4.69
C GLY A 37 -2.40 -12.85 -5.75
N ARG A 38 -3.60 -12.72 -6.33
CA ARG A 38 -4.09 -13.64 -7.37
C ARG A 38 -3.28 -13.59 -8.67
N GLU A 39 -2.87 -12.40 -9.10
CA GLU A 39 -2.16 -12.23 -10.39
C GLU A 39 -0.65 -12.48 -10.29
N PHE A 40 -0.01 -12.16 -9.15
CA PHE A 40 1.45 -12.15 -9.05
C PHE A 40 2.01 -13.05 -7.94
N GLY A 41 1.16 -13.80 -7.25
CA GLY A 41 1.58 -14.80 -6.26
C GLY A 41 2.04 -14.23 -4.93
N VAL A 42 1.52 -13.05 -4.53
CA VAL A 42 1.77 -12.50 -3.19
C VAL A 42 1.13 -13.42 -2.14
N PRO A 43 1.87 -13.81 -1.07
CA PRO A 43 1.35 -14.69 -0.03
C PRO A 43 0.06 -14.14 0.61
N ALA A 44 -0.90 -15.03 0.88
CA ALA A 44 -2.21 -14.66 1.44
C ALA A 44 -2.11 -13.89 2.77
N GLY A 45 -1.10 -14.18 3.59
CA GLY A 45 -0.86 -13.45 4.84
C GLY A 45 -0.45 -11.99 4.60
N LEU A 46 0.36 -11.72 3.57
CA LEU A 46 0.75 -10.36 3.21
C LEU A 46 -0.41 -9.60 2.56
N VAL A 47 -1.20 -10.26 1.73
CA VAL A 47 -2.45 -9.70 1.19
C VAL A 47 -3.37 -9.23 2.31
N ALA A 48 -3.70 -10.13 3.25
CA ALA A 48 -4.59 -9.81 4.37
C ALA A 48 -4.04 -8.70 5.27
N ALA A 49 -2.72 -8.62 5.42
CA ALA A 49 -2.08 -7.57 6.22
C ALA A 49 -2.13 -6.20 5.54
N ILE A 50 -2.03 -6.14 4.20
CA ILE A 50 -2.20 -4.90 3.43
C ILE A 50 -3.66 -4.43 3.49
N ASP A 51 -4.61 -5.34 3.28
CA ASP A 51 -6.04 -5.01 3.36
C ASP A 51 -6.39 -4.45 4.75
N ALA A 52 -5.97 -5.13 5.83
CA ALA A 52 -6.22 -4.66 7.19
C ALA A 52 -5.55 -3.31 7.51
N TRP A 53 -4.39 -3.03 6.91
CA TRP A 53 -3.69 -1.76 7.08
C TRP A 53 -4.38 -0.61 6.36
N ASP A 54 -4.93 -0.86 5.17
CA ASP A 54 -5.72 0.14 4.45
C ASP A 54 -7.10 0.32 5.08
N ASP A 55 -7.78 -0.75 5.51
CA ASP A 55 -9.05 -0.68 6.24
C ASP A 55 -8.95 0.22 7.48
N GLU A 56 -7.82 0.17 8.20
CA GLU A 56 -7.57 1.05 9.34
C GLU A 56 -7.46 2.52 8.92
N PHE A 57 -6.81 2.80 7.79
CA PHE A 57 -6.77 4.14 7.22
C PHE A 57 -8.17 4.59 6.80
N GLN A 58 -8.88 3.81 5.98
CA GLN A 58 -10.25 4.14 5.56
C GLN A 58 -11.20 4.31 6.76
N GLY A 59 -10.97 3.59 7.86
CA GLY A 59 -11.77 3.69 9.09
C GLY A 59 -11.64 5.01 9.84
N VAL A 60 -10.58 5.79 9.60
CA VAL A 60 -10.41 7.13 10.18
C VAL A 60 -10.89 8.25 9.26
N TYR A 61 -11.41 7.91 8.08
CA TYR A 61 -12.02 8.88 7.18
C TYR A 61 -13.37 9.35 7.72
N ASP A 62 -13.51 10.66 7.93
CA ASP A 62 -14.77 11.32 8.21
C ASP A 62 -15.30 11.96 6.92
N PRO A 63 -16.37 11.43 6.30
CA PRO A 63 -16.92 11.99 5.08
C PRO A 63 -17.66 13.32 5.30
N ASP A 64 -18.10 13.61 6.54
CA ASP A 64 -18.78 14.85 6.89
C ASP A 64 -17.79 15.97 7.21
N ASP A 65 -16.58 15.62 7.69
CA ASP A 65 -15.43 16.52 7.83
C ASP A 65 -14.11 15.92 7.32
N PRO A 66 -13.88 15.89 5.98
CA PRO A 66 -12.67 15.31 5.40
C PRO A 66 -11.36 16.00 5.84
N ALA A 67 -11.44 17.23 6.34
CA ALA A 67 -10.26 17.98 6.77
C ALA A 67 -9.79 17.56 8.18
N ASP A 68 -10.70 17.06 9.01
CA ASP A 68 -10.41 16.54 10.35
C ASP A 68 -10.26 15.01 10.38
N SER A 69 -10.32 14.36 9.21
CA SER A 69 -10.01 12.93 9.06
C SER A 69 -8.58 12.64 9.51
N GLY A 70 -8.41 11.63 10.35
CA GLY A 70 -7.09 11.28 10.86
C GLY A 70 -7.13 10.32 12.04
N PHE A 71 -5.96 9.75 12.33
CA PHE A 71 -5.79 8.90 13.50
C PHE A 71 -6.04 9.69 14.80
N PRO A 72 -6.50 9.03 15.87
CA PRO A 72 -6.88 9.69 17.12
C PRO A 72 -5.70 10.40 17.82
N ASP A 73 -4.47 9.96 17.55
CA ASP A 73 -3.26 10.60 18.05
C ASP A 73 -2.02 10.31 17.17
N GLU A 74 -0.94 11.01 17.48
CA GLU A 74 0.35 10.87 16.80
C GLU A 74 0.94 9.45 16.96
N ALA A 75 0.73 8.79 18.09
CA ALA A 75 1.27 7.45 18.33
C ALA A 75 0.59 6.40 17.44
N ALA A 76 -0.74 6.51 17.25
CA ALA A 76 -1.49 5.71 16.30
C ALA A 76 -1.02 5.94 14.87
N THR A 77 -0.78 7.20 14.49
CA THR A 77 -0.25 7.56 13.17
C THR A 77 1.14 6.95 12.93
N VAL A 78 2.04 7.04 13.91
CA VAL A 78 3.38 6.41 13.86
C VAL A 78 3.26 4.90 13.69
N ALA A 79 2.45 4.25 14.53
CA ALA A 79 2.32 2.80 14.54
C ALA A 79 1.70 2.27 13.23
N TRP A 80 0.77 3.00 12.64
CA TRP A 80 0.21 2.68 11.33
C TRP A 80 1.25 2.87 10.21
N HIS A 81 1.99 3.98 10.21
CA HIS A 81 3.04 4.25 9.21
C HIS A 81 4.13 3.17 9.23
N GLU A 82 4.68 2.85 10.41
CA GLU A 82 5.71 1.83 10.54
C GLU A 82 5.22 0.42 10.13
N ARG A 83 3.93 0.12 10.27
CA ARG A 83 3.36 -1.14 9.76
C ARG A 83 3.31 -1.13 8.24
N GLY A 84 2.84 -0.05 7.62
CA GLY A 84 2.83 0.11 6.16
C GLY A 84 4.23 0.00 5.56
N GLU A 85 5.23 0.59 6.22
CA GLU A 85 6.63 0.53 5.78
C GLU A 85 7.15 -0.91 5.75
N ARG A 86 6.90 -1.70 6.81
CA ARG A 86 7.27 -3.13 6.86
C ARG A 86 6.52 -3.97 5.82
N LEU A 87 5.30 -3.60 5.46
CA LEU A 87 4.53 -4.28 4.39
C LEU A 87 5.12 -3.98 3.01
N ALA A 88 5.53 -2.74 2.76
CA ALA A 88 6.20 -2.35 1.51
C ALA A 88 7.56 -3.04 1.33
N GLU A 89 8.34 -3.17 2.41
CA GLU A 89 9.59 -3.94 2.41
C GLU A 89 9.34 -5.41 2.03
N GLN A 90 8.35 -6.06 2.68
CA GLN A 90 7.97 -7.44 2.35
C GLN A 90 7.47 -7.60 0.91
N LEU A 91 6.72 -6.62 0.38
CA LEU A 91 6.29 -6.62 -1.02
C LEU A 91 7.49 -6.57 -1.97
N ALA A 92 8.49 -5.73 -1.69
CA ALA A 92 9.71 -5.65 -2.48
C ALA A 92 10.46 -6.98 -2.48
N GLU A 93 10.56 -7.65 -1.34
CA GLU A 93 11.19 -8.97 -1.21
C GLU A 93 10.40 -10.07 -1.95
N VAL A 94 9.07 -10.10 -1.84
CA VAL A 94 8.24 -11.12 -2.47
C VAL A 94 8.25 -10.98 -3.99
N LEU A 95 8.08 -9.75 -4.48
CA LEU A 95 7.94 -9.49 -5.91
C LEU A 95 9.27 -9.27 -6.62
N GLN A 96 10.35 -9.03 -5.87
CA GLN A 96 11.69 -8.72 -6.39
C GLN A 96 11.67 -7.51 -7.33
N VAL A 97 10.95 -6.45 -6.92
CA VAL A 97 10.80 -5.20 -7.67
C VAL A 97 10.98 -4.00 -6.75
N ARG A 98 11.32 -2.85 -7.34
CA ARG A 98 11.29 -1.57 -6.65
C ARG A 98 9.87 -1.29 -6.14
N THR A 99 9.76 -1.07 -4.84
CA THR A 99 8.51 -0.76 -4.15
C THR A 99 8.63 0.59 -3.44
N GLU A 100 7.74 1.52 -3.75
CA GLU A 100 7.62 2.81 -3.07
C GLU A 100 6.54 2.71 -1.97
N PHE A 101 6.77 3.36 -0.83
CA PHE A 101 5.78 3.53 0.23
C PHE A 101 5.55 5.02 0.45
N HIS A 102 4.31 5.48 0.31
CA HIS A 102 3.97 6.90 0.38
C HIS A 102 2.85 7.10 1.39
N THR A 103 3.04 8.03 2.33
CA THR A 103 2.00 8.45 3.28
C THR A 103 2.17 9.94 3.59
N ALA A 104 1.19 10.55 4.27
CA ALA A 104 1.32 11.92 4.75
C ALA A 104 2.53 12.15 5.68
N ARG A 105 3.05 11.09 6.33
CA ARG A 105 4.22 11.18 7.22
C ARG A 105 5.54 11.23 6.47
N GLY A 106 5.58 10.76 5.23
CA GLY A 106 6.78 10.66 4.42
C GLY A 106 6.79 9.43 3.52
N ASP A 107 7.86 9.37 2.72
CA ASP A 107 8.04 8.37 1.67
C ASP A 107 9.30 7.52 1.94
N SER A 108 9.20 6.22 1.65
CA SER A 108 10.30 5.26 1.69
C SER A 108 10.36 4.46 0.38
N VAL A 109 11.52 3.90 0.05
CA VAL A 109 11.72 3.07 -1.15
C VAL A 109 12.50 1.82 -0.78
N PHE A 110 11.99 0.66 -1.25
CA PHE A 110 12.53 -0.67 -0.99
C PHE A 110 12.80 -1.42 -2.29
N GLY A 111 13.82 -2.29 -2.27
CA GLY A 111 14.20 -3.10 -3.43
C GLY A 111 14.81 -2.30 -4.58
N GLY A 112 15.58 -3.00 -5.43
CA GLY A 112 16.31 -2.44 -6.56
C GLY A 112 17.24 -3.45 -7.20
#